data_AF-A0A8T5PTB4-F1
#
_entry.id   AF-A0A8T5PTB4-F1
#
_cell.length_a   1.000
_cell.length_b   1.000
_cell.length_c   1.000
_cell.angle_alpha   90.00
_cell.angle_beta   90.00
_cell.angle_gamma   90.00
#
_symmetry.space_group_name_H-M   'P 1'
#
loop_
_entity.id
_entity.type
_entity.pdbx_description
1 polymer ?
#
loop_
_entity_poly.entity_id
_entity_poly.type
_entity_poly.pdbx_seq_one_letter_code
_entity_poly.pdbx_strand_id
1 'polypeptide(L)'
;MQYLEGLLKIANLILACIAGIIGISLINVSKIKKELNAWVFLIMALIFFAIQEILGALRAFLIFESPYLTHIIPTVILAFLIVALLKQLSIHKGF
;
A
#
# COMPACT_ATOMS: atom_id res chain seq x y z
N MET A 1 19.32 -14.86 15.61
CA MET A 1 18.19 -14.58 14.70
C MET A 1 17.45 -13.29 15.03
N GLN A 2 17.21 -12.97 16.31
CA GLN A 2 16.43 -11.80 16.75
C GLN A 2 16.95 -10.43 16.22
N TYR A 3 18.27 -10.23 16.16
CA TYR A 3 18.86 -9.02 15.58
C TYR A 3 18.60 -8.87 14.08
N LEU A 4 18.55 -9.98 13.34
CA LEU A 4 18.27 -9.98 11.90
C LEU A 4 16.80 -9.60 11.63
N GLU A 5 15.87 -10.09 12.44
CA GLU A 5 14.45 -9.69 12.37
C GLU A 5 14.26 -8.21 12.66
N GLY A 6 14.93 -7.67 13.67
CA GLY A 6 14.88 -6.23 13.98
C GLY A 6 15.39 -5.39 12.81
N LEU A 7 16.51 -5.80 12.20
CA LEU A 7 17.09 -5.13 11.03
C LEU A 7 16.14 -5.16 9.83
N LEU A 8 15.53 -6.33 9.53
CA LEU A 8 14.57 -6.48 8.44
C LEU A 8 13.33 -5.61 8.63
N LYS A 9 12.82 -5.51 9.86
CA LYS A 9 11.65 -4.66 10.17
C LYS A 9 11.94 -3.18 9.97
N ILE A 10 13.14 -2.72 10.36
CA ILE A 10 13.57 -1.33 10.13
C ILE A 10 13.76 -1.06 8.63
N ALA A 11 14.38 -2.00 7.90
CA ALA A 11 14.56 -1.88 6.46
C ALA A 11 13.21 -1.82 5.71
N ASN A 12 12.26 -2.68 6.08
CA ASN A 12 10.91 -2.67 5.51
C ASN A 12 10.17 -1.35 5.80
N LEU A 13 10.30 -0.81 7.02
CA LEU A 13 9.72 0.49 7.35
C LEU A 13 10.26 1.61 6.47
N ILE A 14 11.58 1.65 6.25
CA ILE A 14 12.22 2.64 5.37
C ILE A 14 11.72 2.47 3.93
N LEU A 15 11.68 1.23 3.42
CA LEU A 15 11.16 0.92 2.08
C LEU A 15 9.70 1.32 1.92
N ALA A 16 8.86 1.08 2.93
CA ALA A 16 7.46 1.46 2.95
C ALA A 16 7.27 2.99 2.88
N CYS A 17 8.09 3.76 3.63
CA CYS A 17 8.10 5.22 3.55
C CYS A 17 8.49 5.72 2.16
N ILE A 18 9.55 5.16 1.56
CA ILE A 18 9.98 5.52 0.19
C ILE A 18 8.88 5.19 -0.83
N ALA A 19 8.28 4.00 -0.72
CA ALA A 19 7.18 3.59 -1.59
C ALA A 19 5.96 4.51 -1.44
N GLY A 20 5.65 4.95 -0.22
CA GLY A 20 4.58 5.93 0.05
C GLY A 20 4.84 7.27 -0.63
N ILE A 21 6.07 7.81 -0.52
CA ILE A 21 6.46 9.07 -1.17
C ILE A 21 6.35 8.97 -2.69
N ILE A 22 6.88 7.88 -3.27
CA ILE A 22 6.79 7.61 -4.72
C ILE A 22 5.31 7.52 -5.13
N GLY A 23 4.50 6.76 -4.39
CA GLY A 23 3.07 6.64 -4.63
C GLY A 23 2.37 8.00 -4.67
N ILE A 24 2.56 8.83 -3.65
CA ILE A 24 1.95 10.17 -3.58
C ILE A 24 2.36 11.02 -4.80
N SER A 25 3.63 10.99 -5.19
CA SER A 25 4.11 11.76 -6.36
C SER A 25 3.45 11.30 -7.68
N LEU A 26 3.13 10.01 -7.81
CA LEU A 26 2.46 9.44 -8.98
C LEU A 26 0.98 9.79 -9.06
N ILE A 27 0.31 10.15 -7.95
CA ILE A 27 -1.11 10.55 -7.97
C ILE A 27 -1.30 11.80 -8.84
N ASN A 28 -0.39 12.77 -8.71
CA ASN A 28 -0.48 14.03 -9.44
C ASN A 28 -0.31 13.82 -10.96
N VAL A 29 0.59 12.90 -11.36
CA VAL A 29 0.78 12.53 -12.77
C VAL A 29 -0.41 11.73 -13.30
N SER A 30 -0.96 10.84 -12.49
CA SER A 30 -2.06 9.95 -12.89
C SER A 30 -3.37 10.69 -13.12
N LYS A 31 -3.58 11.86 -12.50
CA LYS A 31 -4.76 12.71 -12.72
C LYS A 31 -4.78 13.38 -14.10
N ILE A 32 -3.63 13.52 -14.76
CA ILE A 32 -3.49 14.28 -16.01
C ILE A 32 -3.94 13.44 -17.22
N LYS A 33 -3.78 12.10 -17.19
CA LYS A 33 -4.22 11.22 -18.28
C LYS A 33 -5.37 10.32 -17.82
N LYS A 34 -6.51 10.35 -18.53
CA LYS A 34 -7.69 9.52 -18.23
C LYS A 34 -7.38 8.02 -18.13
N GLU A 35 -6.44 7.53 -18.93
CA GLU A 35 -6.01 6.12 -18.92
C GLU A 35 -5.23 5.73 -17.66
N LEU A 36 -4.65 6.71 -16.94
CA LEU A 36 -3.93 6.46 -15.69
C LEU A 36 -4.87 6.49 -14.46
N ASN A 37 -6.17 6.69 -14.65
CA ASN A 37 -7.11 6.78 -13.53
C ASN A 37 -7.25 5.44 -12.77
N ALA A 38 -6.96 4.30 -13.41
CA ALA A 38 -6.84 3.01 -12.74
C ALA A 38 -5.69 2.97 -11.72
N TRP A 39 -4.60 3.70 -11.99
CA TRP A 39 -3.43 3.77 -11.12
C TRP A 39 -3.70 4.49 -9.81
N VAL A 40 -4.73 5.35 -9.74
CA VAL A 40 -5.12 6.00 -8.49
C VAL A 40 -5.54 4.97 -7.44
N PHE A 41 -6.28 3.93 -7.82
CA PHE A 41 -6.69 2.87 -6.90
C PHE A 41 -5.50 2.02 -6.45
N LEU A 42 -4.56 1.74 -7.36
CA LEU A 42 -3.31 1.06 -7.04
C LEU A 42 -2.46 1.88 -6.05
N ILE A 43 -2.36 3.18 -6.26
CA ILE A 43 -1.62 4.07 -5.36
C ILE A 43 -2.30 4.14 -3.99
N MET A 44 -3.63 4.20 -3.94
CA MET A 44 -4.36 4.12 -2.66
C MET A 44 -4.06 2.81 -1.94
N ALA A 45 -4.02 1.67 -2.64
CA ALA A 45 -3.62 0.39 -2.06
C ALA A 45 -2.18 0.44 -1.49
N LEU A 46 -1.24 1.08 -2.19
CA LEU A 46 0.14 1.27 -1.72
C LEU A 46 0.23 2.14 -0.46
N ILE A 47 -0.62 3.17 -0.34
CA ILE A 47 -0.68 4.01 0.88
C ILE A 47 -1.17 3.17 2.07
N PHE A 48 -2.25 2.40 1.90
CA PHE A 48 -2.74 1.50 2.95
C PHE A 48 -1.70 0.43 3.31
N PHE A 49 -0.96 -0.08 2.32
CA PHE A 49 0.14 -1.01 2.55
C PHE A 49 1.27 -0.37 3.38
N ALA A 50 1.64 0.88 3.09
CA ALA A 50 2.64 1.59 3.91
C ALA A 50 2.17 1.76 5.37
N ILE A 51 0.89 2.06 5.58
CA ILE A 51 0.30 2.14 6.93
C ILE A 51 0.35 0.76 7.62
N GLN A 52 0.03 -0.33 6.90
CA GLN A 52 0.13 -1.70 7.41
C GLN A 52 1.55 -2.01 7.89
N GLU A 53 2.58 -1.62 7.13
CA GLU A 53 3.98 -1.84 7.51
C GLU A 53 4.37 -1.05 8.77
N ILE A 54 3.91 0.19 8.90
CA ILE A 54 4.14 1.00 10.12
C ILE A 54 3.49 0.32 11.33
N LEU A 55 2.24 -0.14 11.19
CA LEU A 55 1.54 -0.87 12.26
C LEU A 55 2.21 -2.21 12.59
N GLY A 56 2.69 -2.92 11.57
CA GLY A 56 3.46 -4.15 11.71
C GLY A 56 4.77 -3.93 12.47
N ALA A 57 5.47 -2.83 12.18
CA ALA A 57 6.66 -2.42 12.92
C ALA A 57 6.32 -2.06 14.38
N LEU A 58 5.28 -1.26 14.62
CA LEU A 58 4.83 -0.91 15.99
C LEU A 58 4.45 -2.14 16.82
N ARG A 59 3.75 -3.10 16.20
CA ARG A 59 3.43 -4.39 16.83
C ARG A 59 4.67 -5.19 17.15
N ALA A 60 5.64 -5.23 16.24
CA ALA A 60 6.90 -5.93 16.45
C ALA A 60 7.73 -5.37 17.61
N PHE A 61 7.58 -4.09 17.93
CA PHE A 61 8.20 -3.45 19.11
C PHE A 61 7.31 -3.54 20.36
N LEU A 62 6.19 -4.26 20.31
CA LEU A 62 5.23 -4.40 21.41
C LEU A 62 4.63 -3.06 21.88
N ILE A 63 4.63 -2.03 21.02
CA ILE A 63 4.12 -0.69 21.32
C ILE A 63 2.60 -0.63 21.13
N PHE A 64 2.07 -1.38 20.17
CA PHE A 64 0.65 -1.39 19.84
C PHE A 64 0.22 -2.76 19.29
N GLU A 65 -0.81 -3.36 19.90
CA GLU A 65 -1.40 -4.62 19.42
C GLU A 65 -2.91 -4.45 19.24
N SER A 66 -3.37 -4.67 18.01
CA SER A 66 -4.81 -4.74 17.71
C SER A 66 -5.06 -5.85 16.69
N PRO A 67 -5.74 -6.94 17.09
CA PRO A 67 -6.03 -8.07 16.20
C PRO A 67 -6.92 -7.68 15.02
N TYR A 68 -7.81 -6.71 15.20
CA TYR A 68 -8.78 -6.30 14.19
C TYR A 68 -8.11 -5.52 13.04
N LEU A 69 -7.17 -4.63 13.36
CA LEU A 69 -6.45 -3.82 12.37
C LEU A 69 -5.64 -4.68 11.39
N THR A 70 -5.09 -5.80 11.85
CA THR A 70 -4.34 -6.73 10.99
C THR A 70 -5.16 -7.42 9.92
N HIS A 71 -6.48 -7.48 10.05
CA HIS A 71 -7.36 -8.11 9.05
C HIS A 71 -8.07 -7.06 8.19
N ILE A 72 -8.52 -5.96 8.79
CA ILE A 72 -9.29 -4.94 8.07
C ILE A 72 -8.44 -4.28 6.97
N ILE A 73 -7.20 -3.89 7.29
CA ILE A 73 -6.34 -3.16 6.35
C ILE A 73 -5.98 -4.00 5.11
N PRO A 74 -5.54 -5.27 5.23
CA PRO A 74 -5.32 -6.12 4.05
C PRO A 74 -6.55 -6.32 3.18
N THR A 75 -7.74 -6.41 3.80
CA THR A 75 -8.99 -6.59 3.04
C THR A 75 -9.31 -5.32 2.23
N VAL A 76 -9.06 -4.14 2.80
CA VAL A 76 -9.19 -2.86 2.11
C VAL A 76 -8.18 -2.72 0.98
N ILE A 77 -6.91 -3.11 1.21
CA ILE A 77 -5.87 -3.15 0.16
C ILE A 77 -6.32 -4.05 -1.00
N LEU A 78 -6.80 -5.25 -0.70
CA LEU A 78 -7.27 -6.20 -1.70
C LEU A 78 -8.45 -5.62 -2.51
N ALA A 79 -9.41 -4.98 -1.85
CA ALA A 79 -10.53 -4.33 -2.53
C ALA A 79 -10.05 -3.23 -3.50
N PHE A 80 -9.10 -2.39 -3.09
CA PHE A 80 -8.50 -1.39 -3.97
C PHE A 80 -7.75 -2.00 -5.15
N LEU A 81 -7.02 -3.10 -4.94
CA LEU A 81 -6.33 -3.82 -6.02
C LEU A 81 -7.31 -4.43 -7.02
N ILE A 82 -8.42 -5.01 -6.55
CA ILE A 82 -9.47 -5.53 -7.43
C ILE A 82 -10.07 -4.41 -8.29
N VAL A 83 -10.40 -3.27 -7.69
CA VAL A 83 -10.96 -2.12 -8.43
C VAL A 83 -9.94 -1.56 -9.43
N ALA A 84 -8.67 -1.45 -9.05
CA ALA A 84 -7.60 -1.03 -9.94
C ALA A 84 -7.51 -1.95 -11.18
N LEU A 85 -7.55 -3.26 -10.94
CA LEU A 85 -7.44 -4.29 -11.98
C LEU A 85 -8.67 -4.30 -12.91
N LEU A 86 -9.87 -4.18 -12.36
CA LEU A 86 -11.10 -4.06 -13.15
C LEU A 86 -11.09 -2.81 -14.03
N LYS A 87 -10.65 -1.66 -13.49
CA LYS A 87 -10.52 -0.43 -14.29
C LYS A 87 -9.49 -0.57 -15.39
N GLN A 88 -8.33 -1.18 -15.11
CA GLN A 88 -7.29 -1.39 -16.11
C GLN A 88 -7.75 -2.34 -17.22
N LEU A 89 -8.51 -3.39 -16.88
CA LEU A 89 -9.14 -4.27 -17.86
C LEU A 89 -10.18 -3.56 -18.73
N SER A 90 -10.99 -2.65 -18.15
CA SER A 90 -11.95 -1.84 -18.91
C SER A 90 -11.24 -0.96 -19.95
N ILE A 91 -10.18 -0.27 -19.52
CA ILE A 91 -9.37 0.59 -20.40
C ILE A 91 -8.75 -0.23 -21.54
N HIS A 92 -8.18 -1.40 -21.23
CA HIS A 92 -7.58 -2.25 -22.26
C HIS A 92 -8.59 -2.87 -23.22
N LYS A 93 -9.82 -3.14 -22.76
CA LYS A 93 -10.92 -3.64 -23.60
C LYS A 93 -11.59 -2.54 -24.45
N GLY A 94 -11.18 -1.27 -24.32
CA GLY A 94 -11.69 -0.16 -25.13
C GLY A 94 -13.11 0.29 -24.80
N PHE A 95 -13.60 0.03 -23.58
CA PHE A 95 -14.87 0.55 -23.06
C PHE A 95 -14.66 1.80 -22.20
#